data_AF-A0A0M4R5U4-F1
#
_entry.id   AF-A0A0M4R5U4-F1
#
_cell.length_a   1.000
_cell.length_b   1.000
_cell.length_c   1.000
_cell.angle_alpha   90.00
_cell.angle_beta   90.00
_cell.angle_gamma   90.00
#
_symmetry.space_group_name_H-M   'P 1'
#
loop_
_entity.id
_entity.type
_entity.pdbx_description
1 polymer ?
#
loop_
_entity_poly.entity_id
_entity_poly.type
_entity_poly.pdbx_seq_one_letter_code
_entity_poly.pdbx_strand_id
1 'polypeptide(L)'
;VGGYLCFSLIFIGLALGRNIGTIMALRAILGLFGCVGTILVGGTFDDMFKPQDRSYPMALFTFAAIFSTVGAPIYAGFIDMKIGWRWIEGIQGLSNIPLLIIAVFGLKETRGSVTLQKRAKKLRKETGDDRWVAREELETPGLKQMLYNSSVKAGYMLITEPVVFFFGLWIAFAWFITFLFLSVIPI
;
A
#
# COMPACT_ATOMS: atom_id res chain seq x y z
N VAL A 1 -3.99 -7.52 -0.01
CA VAL A 1 -5.24 -7.79 0.75
C VAL A 1 -5.04 -7.67 2.25
N GLY A 2 -4.19 -8.49 2.90
CA GLY A 2 -4.02 -8.47 4.37
C GLY A 2 -3.67 -7.09 4.96
N GLY A 3 -2.74 -6.35 4.36
CA GLY A 3 -2.41 -4.99 4.81
C GLY A 3 -3.57 -4.00 4.71
N TYR A 4 -4.38 -4.09 3.64
CA TYR A 4 -5.54 -3.23 3.44
C TYR A 4 -6.71 -3.58 4.38
N LEU A 5 -6.84 -4.86 4.76
CA LEU A 5 -7.73 -5.33 5.83
C LEU A 5 -7.36 -4.67 7.17
N CYS A 6 -6.09 -4.76 7.57
CA CYS A 6 -5.60 -4.13 8.81
C CYS A 6 -5.78 -2.61 8.79
N PHE A 7 -5.46 -1.96 7.67
CA PHE A 7 -5.70 -0.53 7.45
C PHE A 7 -7.16 -0.15 7.68
N SER A 8 -8.10 -0.90 7.10
CA SER A 8 -9.54 -0.64 7.21
C SER A 8 -10.06 -0.80 8.65
N LEU A 9 -9.55 -1.80 9.39
CA LEU A 9 -9.96 -2.04 10.78
C LEU A 9 -9.51 -0.92 11.73
N ILE A 10 -8.38 -0.27 11.46
CA ILE A 10 -7.85 0.79 12.32
C ILE A 10 -8.72 2.05 12.29
N PHE A 11 -9.44 2.32 11.19
CA PHE A 11 -10.42 3.41 11.12
C PHE A 11 -11.53 3.28 12.16
N ILE A 12 -11.95 2.06 12.48
CA ILE A 12 -12.96 1.80 13.53
C ILE A 12 -12.41 2.25 14.89
N GLY A 13 -11.15 1.93 15.17
CA GLY A 13 -10.46 2.36 16.38
C GLY A 13 -10.28 3.88 16.46
N LEU A 14 -9.98 4.53 15.33
CA LEU A 14 -9.83 5.99 15.24
C LEU A 14 -11.15 6.73 15.48
N ALA A 15 -12.26 6.24 14.91
CA ALA A 15 -13.58 6.84 15.11
C ALA A 15 -14.06 6.71 16.57
N LEU A 16 -13.76 5.59 17.23
CA LEU A 16 -14.17 5.30 18.61
C LEU A 16 -13.20 5.83 19.69
N GLY A 17 -11.99 6.20 19.30
CA GLY A 17 -10.95 6.71 20.20
C GLY A 17 -11.42 7.91 21.03
N ARG A 18 -11.23 7.84 22.35
CA ARG A 18 -11.59 8.90 23.29
C ARG A 18 -10.38 9.69 23.80
N ASN A 19 -9.19 9.09 23.74
CA ASN A 19 -7.96 9.68 24.25
C ASN A 19 -7.04 10.09 23.10
N ILE A 20 -6.40 11.26 23.22
CA ILE A 20 -5.44 11.77 22.22
C ILE A 20 -4.29 10.80 22.00
N GLY A 21 -3.74 10.21 23.08
CA GLY A 21 -2.65 9.23 22.97
C GLY A 21 -3.06 8.00 22.15
N THR A 22 -4.29 7.51 22.32
CA THR A 22 -4.83 6.40 21.52
C THR A 22 -4.98 6.79 20.06
N ILE A 23 -5.45 8.00 19.76
CA ILE A 23 -5.59 8.51 18.39
C ILE A 23 -4.22 8.62 17.72
N MET A 24 -3.21 9.16 18.41
CA MET A 24 -1.85 9.26 17.87
C MET A 24 -1.23 7.89 17.58
N ALA A 25 -1.37 6.94 18.51
CA ALA A 25 -0.88 5.58 18.32
C ALA A 25 -1.58 4.90 17.13
N LEU A 26 -2.92 5.00 17.04
CA LEU A 26 -3.67 4.42 15.94
C LEU A 26 -3.34 5.08 14.59
N ARG A 27 -3.09 6.39 14.55
CA ARG A 27 -2.63 7.07 13.32
C ARG A 27 -1.25 6.59 12.87
N ALA A 28 -0.33 6.37 13.80
CA ALA A 28 0.98 5.80 13.47
C ALA A 28 0.84 4.39 12.86
N ILE A 29 0.01 3.55 13.48
CA ILE A 29 -0.25 2.19 12.98
C ILE A 29 -1.00 2.22 11.64
N LEU A 30 -1.95 3.15 11.46
CA LEU A 30 -2.65 3.36 10.19
C LEU A 30 -1.66 3.68 9.07
N GLY A 31 -0.68 4.56 9.33
CA GLY A 31 0.38 4.89 8.38
C GLY A 31 1.25 3.68 8.00
N LEU A 32 1.57 2.82 8.97
CA LEU A 32 2.35 1.59 8.73
C LEU A 32 1.63 0.62 7.80
N PHE A 33 0.31 0.46 7.91
CA PHE A 33 -0.44 -0.40 6.99
C PHE A 33 -0.79 0.31 5.67
N GLY A 34 -0.94 1.65 5.69
CA GLY A 34 -1.20 2.45 4.51
C GLY A 34 -0.02 2.46 3.52
N CYS A 35 1.23 2.47 4.01
CA CYS A 35 2.41 2.49 3.14
C CYS A 35 2.56 1.23 2.26
N VAL A 36 2.01 0.10 2.72
CA VAL A 36 2.01 -1.15 1.95
C VAL A 36 1.27 -0.97 0.63
N GLY A 37 0.16 -0.23 0.64
CA GLY A 37 -0.61 0.05 -0.57
C GLY A 37 0.17 0.92 -1.56
N THR A 38 0.77 2.02 -1.08
CA THR A 38 1.43 2.99 -1.96
C THR A 38 2.68 2.42 -2.64
N ILE A 39 3.45 1.57 -1.96
CA ILE A 39 4.67 0.99 -2.50
C ILE A 39 4.37 -0.13 -3.52
N LEU A 40 3.34 -0.95 -3.27
CA LEU A 40 3.06 -2.13 -4.09
C LEU A 40 2.40 -1.83 -5.43
N VAL A 41 1.79 -0.65 -5.61
CA VAL A 41 1.12 -0.28 -6.87
C VAL A 41 2.09 -0.38 -8.05
N GLY A 42 3.30 0.17 -7.89
CA GLY A 42 4.33 0.11 -8.92
C GLY A 42 4.61 -1.32 -9.36
N GLY A 43 4.94 -2.20 -8.42
CA GLY A 43 5.21 -3.62 -8.71
C GLY A 43 4.02 -4.33 -9.36
N THR A 44 2.80 -4.03 -8.92
CA THR A 44 1.58 -4.64 -9.48
C THR A 44 1.41 -4.29 -10.96
N PHE A 45 1.64 -3.04 -11.35
CA PHE A 45 1.59 -2.64 -12.76
C PHE A 45 2.72 -3.28 -13.58
N ASP A 46 3.88 -3.53 -12.98
CA ASP A 46 5.00 -4.21 -13.65
C ASP A 46 4.70 -5.70 -13.90
N ASP A 47 4.02 -6.35 -12.94
CA ASP A 47 3.58 -7.74 -13.08
C ASP A 47 2.48 -7.90 -14.15
N MET A 48 1.65 -6.88 -14.36
CA MET A 48 0.47 -6.95 -15.24
C MET A 48 0.73 -6.51 -16.70
N PHE A 49 1.61 -5.53 -16.91
CA PHE A 49 1.78 -4.89 -18.23
C PHE A 49 3.22 -4.98 -18.72
N LYS A 50 3.38 -5.14 -20.04
CA LYS A 50 4.69 -5.06 -20.68
C LYS A 50 5.24 -3.62 -20.58
N PRO A 51 6.57 -3.42 -20.55
CA PRO A 51 7.18 -2.10 -20.38
C PRO A 51 6.67 -1.04 -21.36
N GLN A 52 6.42 -1.42 -22.62
CA GLN A 52 5.94 -0.54 -23.68
C GLN A 52 4.48 -0.08 -23.53
N ASP A 53 3.63 -0.87 -22.86
CA ASP A 53 2.19 -0.62 -22.73
C ASP A 53 1.81 -0.07 -21.34
N ARG A 54 2.78 -0.01 -20.42
CA ARG A 54 2.56 0.34 -19.01
C ARG A 54 2.31 1.83 -18.77
N SER A 55 2.74 2.71 -19.67
CA SER A 55 2.66 4.17 -19.48
C SER A 55 1.21 4.68 -19.38
N TYR A 56 0.29 4.12 -20.18
CA TYR A 56 -1.10 4.58 -20.21
C TYR A 56 -1.87 4.21 -18.92
N PRO A 57 -1.87 2.94 -18.45
CA PRO A 57 -2.48 2.59 -17.16
C PRO A 57 -1.86 3.35 -15.98
N MET A 58 -0.54 3.56 -16.00
CA MET A 58 0.15 4.32 -14.95
C MET A 58 -0.28 5.78 -14.93
N ALA A 59 -0.43 6.43 -16.10
CA ALA A 59 -0.92 7.80 -16.17
C ALA A 59 -2.34 7.96 -15.63
N LEU A 60 -3.25 7.03 -15.95
CA LEU A 60 -4.61 7.00 -15.39
C LEU A 60 -4.61 6.84 -13.86
N PHE A 61 -3.74 5.96 -13.35
CA PHE A 61 -3.56 5.81 -11.90
C PHE A 61 -3.06 7.09 -11.25
N THR A 62 -2.03 7.74 -11.82
CA THR A 62 -1.50 9.00 -11.30
C THR A 62 -2.54 10.11 -11.34
N PHE A 63 -3.33 10.20 -12.41
CA PHE A 63 -4.43 11.16 -12.49
C PHE A 63 -5.47 10.92 -11.38
N ALA A 64 -5.90 9.68 -11.18
CA ALA A 64 -6.84 9.33 -10.11
C ALA A 64 -6.26 9.63 -8.71
N ALA A 65 -4.97 9.37 -8.50
CA ALA A 65 -4.28 9.66 -7.24
C ALA A 65 -4.27 11.17 -6.96
N ILE A 66 -3.88 12.01 -7.92
CA ILE A 66 -3.86 13.47 -7.78
C ILE A 66 -5.28 14.02 -7.60
N PHE A 67 -6.25 13.50 -8.37
CA PHE A 67 -7.64 13.92 -8.21
C PHE A 67 -8.15 13.60 -6.79
N SER A 68 -7.79 12.43 -6.25
CA SER A 68 -8.17 12.04 -4.89
C SER A 68 -7.52 12.90 -3.81
N THR A 69 -6.28 13.36 -3.98
CA THR A 69 -5.60 14.22 -2.98
C THR A 69 -6.24 15.60 -2.90
N VAL A 70 -6.75 16.14 -4.01
CA VAL A 70 -7.50 17.40 -4.04
C VAL A 70 -8.94 17.21 -3.55
N GLY A 71 -9.57 16.08 -3.91
CA GLY A 71 -10.93 15.77 -3.49
C GLY A 71 -11.08 15.48 -2.00
N ALA A 72 -10.03 14.94 -1.36
CA ALA A 72 -10.11 14.50 0.03
C ALA A 72 -10.42 15.63 1.05
N PRO A 73 -9.72 16.78 1.04
CA PRO A 73 -10.04 17.90 1.92
C PRO A 73 -11.45 18.47 1.71
N ILE A 74 -11.94 18.47 0.47
CA ILE A 74 -13.26 19.05 0.13
C ILE A 74 -14.37 18.31 0.88
N TYR A 75 -14.44 16.99 0.76
CA TYR A 75 -15.49 16.23 1.45
C TYR A 75 -15.25 16.20 2.97
N ALA A 76 -13.99 16.14 3.42
CA ALA A 76 -13.65 16.13 4.84
C ALA A 76 -14.08 17.43 5.53
N GLY A 77 -13.91 18.58 4.89
CA GLY A 77 -14.36 19.88 5.41
C GLY A 77 -15.88 19.96 5.57
N PHE A 78 -16.65 19.50 4.58
CA PHE A 78 -18.12 19.46 4.70
C PHE A 78 -18.60 18.55 5.84
N ILE A 79 -17.93 17.42 6.05
CA ILE A 79 -18.24 16.49 7.15
C ILE A 79 -17.93 17.15 8.49
N ASP A 80 -16.76 17.80 8.63
CA ASP A 80 -16.36 18.44 9.87
C ASP A 80 -17.34 19.54 10.29
N MET A 81 -17.72 20.40 9.35
CA MET A 81 -18.67 21.50 9.61
C MET A 81 -20.07 21.04 10.04
N LYS A 82 -20.52 19.85 9.61
CA LYS A 82 -21.88 19.37 9.85
C LYS A 82 -22.00 18.40 11.02
N ILE A 83 -21.12 17.41 11.07
CA ILE A 83 -21.23 16.27 11.99
C ILE A 83 -19.94 16.02 12.78
N GLY A 84 -18.86 16.75 12.48
CA GLY A 84 -17.61 16.77 13.24
C GLY A 84 -16.58 15.74 12.77
N TRP A 85 -15.32 15.98 13.15
CA TRP A 85 -14.14 15.25 12.69
C TRP A 85 -14.17 13.73 12.87
N ARG A 86 -14.88 13.21 13.89
CA ARG A 86 -14.98 11.76 14.15
C ARG A 86 -15.66 11.02 13.00
N TRP A 87 -16.61 11.68 12.35
CA TRP A 87 -17.32 11.12 11.21
C TRP A 87 -16.49 11.13 9.92
N ILE A 88 -15.41 11.92 9.85
CA ILE A 88 -14.46 11.83 8.74
C ILE A 88 -13.83 10.44 8.73
N GLU A 89 -13.32 10.00 9.88
CA GLU A 89 -12.72 8.67 10.07
C GLU A 89 -13.77 7.56 9.89
N GLY A 90 -15.00 7.77 10.38
CA GLY A 90 -16.10 6.81 10.24
C GLY A 90 -16.55 6.60 8.79
N ILE A 91 -16.76 7.67 8.03
CA ILE A 91 -17.17 7.63 6.62
C ILE A 91 -16.06 7.05 5.76
N GLN A 92 -14.80 7.41 6.03
CA GLN A 92 -13.65 6.86 5.32
C GLN A 92 -13.48 5.36 5.62
N GLY A 93 -13.66 4.94 6.87
CA GLY A 93 -13.68 3.54 7.28
C GLY A 93 -14.79 2.73 6.58
N LEU A 94 -16.03 3.26 6.55
CA LEU A 94 -17.15 2.65 5.83
C LEU A 94 -16.90 2.53 4.33
N SER A 95 -16.30 3.56 3.72
CA SER A 95 -15.97 3.58 2.29
C SER A 95 -14.92 2.55 1.91
N ASN A 96 -14.04 2.16 2.84
CA ASN A 96 -13.06 1.11 2.60
C ASN A 96 -13.68 -0.30 2.51
N ILE A 97 -14.85 -0.55 3.11
CA ILE A 97 -15.50 -1.88 3.10
C ILE A 97 -15.86 -2.37 1.68
N PRO A 98 -16.58 -1.61 0.84
CA PRO A 98 -16.88 -2.06 -0.52
C PRO A 98 -15.61 -2.21 -1.36
N LEU A 99 -14.63 -1.32 -1.18
CA LEU A 99 -13.33 -1.43 -1.85
C LEU A 99 -12.56 -2.69 -1.43
N LEU A 100 -12.66 -3.07 -0.16
CA LEU A 100 -12.07 -4.31 0.36
C LEU A 100 -12.70 -5.54 -0.29
N ILE A 101 -14.02 -5.55 -0.43
CA ILE A 101 -14.75 -6.63 -1.11
C ILE A 101 -14.28 -6.74 -2.56
N ILE A 102 -14.22 -5.62 -3.28
CA ILE A 102 -13.70 -5.59 -4.66
C ILE A 102 -12.24 -6.08 -4.70
N ALA A 103 -11.40 -5.69 -3.74
CA ALA A 103 -10.01 -6.12 -3.69
C ALA A 103 -9.87 -7.62 -3.38
N VAL A 104 -10.75 -8.20 -2.57
CA VAL A 104 -10.71 -9.64 -2.22
C VAL A 104 -11.19 -10.50 -3.39
N PHE A 105 -12.28 -10.11 -4.04
CA PHE A 105 -12.90 -10.93 -5.10
C PHE A 105 -12.43 -10.57 -6.51
N GLY A 106 -12.07 -9.32 -6.76
CA GLY A 106 -11.70 -8.80 -8.07
C GLY A 106 -10.20 -8.91 -8.38
N LEU A 107 -9.32 -8.77 -7.39
CA LEU A 107 -7.87 -8.90 -7.62
C LEU A 107 -7.45 -10.38 -7.56
N LYS A 108 -7.19 -10.93 -8.74
CA LYS A 108 -6.46 -12.20 -8.85
C LYS A 108 -4.98 -11.95 -8.57
N GLU A 109 -4.31 -12.98 -8.05
CA GLU A 109 -2.86 -12.96 -7.83
C GLU A 109 -2.13 -12.53 -9.11
N THR A 110 -1.45 -11.39 -9.06
CA THR A 110 -0.74 -10.81 -10.22
C THR A 110 0.67 -11.37 -10.38
N ARG A 111 1.27 -11.89 -9.30
CA ARG A 111 2.64 -12.39 -9.33
C ARG A 111 2.73 -13.66 -10.18
N GLY A 112 3.40 -13.54 -11.33
CA GLY A 112 3.64 -14.66 -12.24
C GLY A 112 4.36 -15.82 -11.58
N SER A 113 5.25 -15.51 -10.64
CA SER A 113 6.02 -16.52 -9.92
C SER A 113 5.23 -17.36 -8.92
N VAL A 114 4.28 -16.74 -8.20
CA VAL A 114 3.34 -17.44 -7.32
C VAL A 114 2.43 -18.34 -8.16
N THR A 115 2.05 -17.90 -9.35
CA THR A 115 1.28 -18.71 -10.30
C THR A 115 2.09 -19.92 -10.79
N LEU A 116 3.38 -19.73 -11.11
CA LEU A 116 4.28 -20.81 -11.49
C LEU A 116 4.52 -21.80 -10.35
N GLN A 117 4.69 -21.35 -9.12
CA GLN A 117 4.77 -22.22 -7.93
C GLN A 117 3.49 -23.06 -7.75
N LYS A 118 2.30 -22.45 -7.90
CA LYS A 118 1.03 -23.18 -7.83
C LYS A 118 0.93 -24.25 -8.93
N ARG A 119 1.38 -23.94 -10.15
CA ARG A 119 1.42 -24.90 -11.26
C ARG A 119 2.44 -26.02 -11.03
N ALA A 120 3.64 -25.70 -10.56
CA ALA A 120 4.68 -26.69 -10.22
C ALA A 120 4.19 -27.67 -9.15
N LYS A 121 3.53 -27.17 -8.08
CA LYS A 121 2.92 -28.00 -7.04
C LYS A 121 1.80 -28.90 -7.57
N LYS A 122 0.99 -28.39 -8.51
CA LYS A 122 -0.07 -29.17 -9.15
C LYS A 122 0.53 -30.29 -10.00
N LEU A 123 1.52 -29.97 -10.84
CA LEU A 123 2.21 -30.96 -11.68
C LEU A 123 2.88 -32.05 -10.85
N ARG A 124 3.60 -31.68 -9.78
CA ARG A 124 4.22 -32.65 -8.86
C ARG A 124 3.21 -33.62 -8.26
N LYS A 125 2.01 -33.13 -7.91
CA LYS A 125 0.92 -33.99 -7.42
C LYS A 125 0.34 -34.91 -8.49
N GLU A 126 0.32 -34.49 -9.75
CA GLU A 126 -0.27 -35.25 -10.87
C GLU A 126 0.71 -36.28 -11.44
N THR A 127 2.00 -35.94 -11.57
CA THR A 127 3.02 -36.82 -12.14
C THR A 127 3.78 -37.65 -11.11
N GLY A 128 3.76 -37.26 -9.83
CA GLY A 128 4.60 -37.86 -8.80
C GLY A 128 6.10 -37.56 -8.98
N ASP A 129 6.46 -36.64 -9.88
CA ASP A 129 7.84 -36.26 -10.16
C ASP A 129 8.22 -34.96 -9.45
N ASP A 130 9.14 -35.06 -8.48
CA ASP A 130 9.62 -33.93 -7.67
C ASP A 130 10.52 -32.95 -8.44
N ARG A 131 10.90 -33.26 -9.69
CA ARG A 131 11.74 -32.37 -10.53
C ARG A 131 11.04 -31.08 -10.95
N TRP A 132 9.71 -31.03 -10.89
CA TRP A 132 8.95 -29.82 -11.14
C TRP A 132 9.09 -28.86 -9.96
N VAL A 133 10.07 -27.95 -10.04
CA VAL A 133 10.35 -26.90 -9.05
C VAL A 133 10.31 -25.54 -9.74
N ALA A 134 9.61 -24.57 -9.15
CA ALA A 134 9.66 -23.20 -9.66
C ALA A 134 10.99 -22.56 -9.26
N ARG A 135 11.60 -21.76 -10.14
CA ARG A 135 12.91 -21.12 -9.88
C ARG A 135 12.93 -20.30 -8.59
N GLU A 136 11.85 -19.59 -8.29
CA GLU A 136 11.72 -18.85 -7.04
C GLU A 136 11.60 -19.74 -5.80
N GLU A 137 11.14 -20.98 -5.93
CA GLU A 137 11.03 -21.93 -4.80
C GLU A 137 12.43 -22.38 -4.31
N LEU A 138 13.43 -22.38 -5.21
CA LEU A 138 14.84 -22.65 -4.90
C LEU A 138 15.53 -21.46 -4.23
N GLU A 139 15.08 -20.24 -4.52
CA GLU A 139 15.70 -18.99 -4.05
C GLU A 139 14.94 -18.35 -2.87
N THR A 140 13.75 -18.85 -2.49
CA THR A 140 12.96 -18.28 -1.40
C THR A 140 13.70 -18.36 -0.06
N PRO A 141 14.15 -17.23 0.52
CA PRO A 141 14.65 -17.22 1.88
C PRO A 141 13.47 -17.43 2.84
N GLY A 142 13.71 -17.96 4.04
CA GLY A 142 12.68 -18.02 5.07
C GLY A 142 12.11 -16.62 5.38
N LEU A 143 10.87 -16.55 5.91
CA LEU A 143 10.18 -15.28 6.24
C LEU A 143 11.05 -14.29 7.02
N LYS A 144 11.81 -14.80 7.99
CA LYS A 144 12.75 -14.00 8.80
C LYS A 144 13.86 -13.39 7.95
N GLN A 145 14.37 -14.13 6.97
CA GLN A 145 15.43 -13.68 6.08
C GLN A 145 14.91 -12.78 4.96
N MET A 146 13.67 -12.96 4.50
CA MET A 146 13.01 -12.00 3.60
C MET A 146 12.80 -10.64 4.28
N LEU A 147 12.32 -10.63 5.52
CA LEU A 147 12.15 -9.41 6.31
C LEU A 147 13.50 -8.73 6.58
N TYR A 148 14.51 -9.51 6.98
CA TYR A 148 15.87 -9.00 7.18
C TYR A 148 16.44 -8.39 5.89
N ASN A 149 16.41 -9.14 4.79
CA ASN A 149 16.93 -8.68 3.51
C ASN A 149 16.15 -7.50 2.95
N SER A 150 14.86 -7.35 3.23
CA SER A 150 14.09 -6.19 2.74
C SER A 150 14.42 -4.94 3.55
N SER A 151 14.35 -5.02 4.88
CA SER A 151 14.51 -3.86 5.76
C SER A 151 15.98 -3.43 5.90
N VAL A 152 16.90 -4.37 6.11
CA VAL A 152 18.32 -4.05 6.32
C VAL A 152 18.98 -3.62 5.03
N LYS A 153 18.67 -4.27 3.91
CA LYS A 153 19.22 -3.86 2.60
C LYS A 153 18.70 -2.50 2.17
N ALA A 154 17.43 -2.18 2.42
CA ALA A 154 16.88 -0.86 2.14
C ALA A 154 17.56 0.23 2.99
N GLY A 155 17.73 0.00 4.30
CA GLY A 155 18.43 0.93 5.18
C GLY A 155 19.92 1.08 4.83
N TYR A 156 20.58 -0.03 4.46
CA TYR A 156 21.96 -0.01 4.00
C TYR A 156 22.10 0.82 2.72
N MET A 157 21.31 0.53 1.68
CA MET A 157 21.33 1.29 0.43
C MET A 157 21.03 2.78 0.65
N LEU A 158 20.14 3.15 1.57
CA LEU A 158 19.85 4.55 1.88
C LEU A 158 21.07 5.31 2.42
N ILE A 159 21.96 4.64 3.15
CA ILE A 159 23.16 5.24 3.76
C ILE A 159 24.36 5.14 2.82
N THR A 160 24.51 4.03 2.11
CA THR A 160 25.70 3.76 1.29
C THR A 160 25.60 4.33 -0.11
N GLU A 161 24.40 4.38 -0.70
CA GLU A 161 24.19 4.90 -2.04
C GLU A 161 23.74 6.38 -1.98
N PRO A 162 24.63 7.34 -2.29
CA PRO A 162 24.32 8.76 -2.15
C PRO A 162 23.15 9.19 -3.04
N VAL A 163 22.99 8.56 -4.20
CA VAL A 163 21.88 8.80 -5.12
C VAL A 163 20.54 8.50 -4.43
N VAL A 164 20.43 7.37 -3.73
CA VAL A 164 19.20 6.98 -3.02
C VAL A 164 18.89 7.96 -1.89
N PHE A 165 19.92 8.41 -1.16
CA PHE A 165 19.78 9.42 -0.12
C PHE A 165 19.23 10.75 -0.65
N PHE A 166 19.82 11.31 -1.70
CA PHE A 166 19.40 12.60 -2.25
C PHE A 166 17.99 12.56 -2.86
N PHE A 167 17.65 11.49 -3.60
CA PHE A 167 16.30 11.33 -4.12
C PHE A 167 15.28 11.10 -3.00
N GLY A 168 15.62 10.31 -1.98
CA GLY A 168 14.78 10.11 -0.80
C GLY A 168 14.53 11.42 -0.05
N LEU A 169 15.57 12.22 0.16
CA LEU A 169 15.48 13.54 0.79
C LEU A 169 14.61 14.50 -0.03
N TRP A 170 14.77 14.52 -1.34
CA TRP A 170 13.95 15.33 -2.24
C TRP A 170 12.47 14.95 -2.17
N ILE A 171 12.15 13.65 -2.22
CA ILE A 171 10.78 13.15 -2.11
C ILE A 171 10.18 13.49 -0.74
N ALA A 172 10.95 13.31 0.34
CA ALA A 172 10.52 13.67 1.69
C ALA A 172 10.23 15.19 1.81
N PHE A 173 11.08 16.02 1.22
CA PHE A 173 10.90 17.47 1.18
C PHE A 173 9.64 17.86 0.39
N ALA A 174 9.40 17.25 -0.78
CA ALA A 174 8.21 17.50 -1.59
C ALA A 174 6.92 17.11 -0.85
N TRP A 175 6.90 15.96 -0.17
CA TRP A 175 5.76 15.55 0.66
C TRP A 175 5.56 16.46 1.87
N PHE A 176 6.64 16.87 2.53
CA PHE A 176 6.58 17.82 3.64
C PHE A 176 5.91 19.14 3.22
N ILE A 177 6.35 19.71 2.10
CA ILE A 177 5.74 20.93 1.53
C ILE A 177 4.26 20.70 1.22
N THR A 178 3.93 19.58 0.59
CA THR A 178 2.54 19.25 0.21
C THR A 178 1.62 19.21 1.43
N PHE A 179 2.06 18.54 2.52
CA PHE A 179 1.28 18.50 3.76
C PHE A 179 1.22 19.83 4.49
N LEU A 180 2.26 20.67 4.38
CA LEU A 180 2.24 22.03 4.94
C LEU A 180 1.18 22.88 4.22
N PHE A 181 1.08 22.81 2.90
CA PHE A 181 0.04 23.52 2.15
C PHE A 181 -1.38 23.02 2.44
N LEU A 182 -1.56 21.73 2.73
CA LEU A 182 -2.85 21.20 3.17
C LEU A 182 -3.31 21.81 4.50
N SER A 183 -2.38 22.25 5.37
CA SER A 183 -2.68 22.98 6.61
C SER A 183 -3.15 24.43 6.39
N VAL A 184 -2.91 25.00 5.21
CA VAL A 184 -3.29 26.39 4.86
C VAL A 184 -4.72 26.46 4.34
N ILE A 185 -5.27 25.35 3.83
CA ILE A 185 -6.68 25.28 3.44
C ILE A 185 -7.50 25.36 4.74
N PRO A 186 -8.30 26.42 4.95
CA PRO A 186 -9.15 26.51 6.12
C PRO A 186 -10.21 25.42 6.00
N ILE A 187 -10.05 24.35 6.78
CA ILE A 187 -11.11 23.41 7.12
C ILE A 187 -12.09 24.07 8.10
#